data_AF-A0A9X3R0M3-F1
#
_entry.id   AF-A0A9X3R0M3-F1
#
_cell.length_a   1.000
_cell.length_b   1.000
_cell.length_c   1.000
_cell.angle_alpha   90.00
_cell.angle_beta   90.00
_cell.angle_gamma   90.00
#
_symmetry.space_group_name_H-M   'P 1'
#
loop_
_entity.id
_entity.type
_entity.pdbx_description
1 polymer ?
#
loop_
_entity_poly.entity_id
_entity_poly.type
_entity_poly.pdbx_seq_one_letter_code
_entity_poly.pdbx_strand_id
1 'polypeptide(L)' 'MELSSDQNGEVRIRAICPFTGRLIAVVYTMRGETCRIISARAARKNEQQLYNANYPGRNSR' A
#
# COMPACT_ATOMS: atom_id res chain seq x y z
N MET A 1 -1.44 -0.07 -5.66
CA MET A 1 -0.60 1.12 -5.93
C MET A 1 0.47 1.17 -4.87
N GLU A 2 1.72 1.31 -5.30
CA GLU A 2 2.90 1.38 -4.44
C GLU A 2 3.56 2.74 -4.62
N LEU A 3 3.83 3.42 -3.51
CA LEU A 3 4.52 4.70 -3.48
C LEU A 3 5.73 4.54 -2.56
N SER A 4 6.92 4.58 -3.14
CA SER A 4 8.18 4.66 -2.41
C SER A 4 8.53 6.13 -2.20
N SER A 5 8.67 6.56 -0.95
CA SER A 5 9.24 7.86 -0.62
C SER A 5 10.55 7.64 0.12
N ASP A 6 11.63 8.12 -0.46
CA ASP A 6 12.91 8.27 0.22
C ASP A 6 12.92 9.62 0.94
N GLN A 7 12.91 9.57 2.28
CA GLN A 7 13.31 10.74 3.07
C GLN A 7 14.43 10.30 3.99
N ASN A 8 15.59 10.94 3.85
CA ASN A 8 16.69 10.85 4.80
C ASN A 8 17.32 9.45 4.96
N GLY A 9 17.39 8.65 3.90
CA GLY A 9 18.08 7.36 3.87
C GLY A 9 17.24 6.14 4.32
N GLU A 10 15.96 6.33 4.64
CA GLU A 10 15.02 5.24 4.90
C GLU A 10 14.00 5.12 3.77
N VAL A 11 14.09 4.05 2.97
CA VAL A 11 13.10 3.77 1.92
C VAL A 11 11.81 3.30 2.58
N ARG A 12 10.79 4.15 2.58
CA ARG A 12 9.46 3.81 3.09
C ARG A 12 8.55 3.53 1.91
N ILE A 13 8.09 2.29 1.82
CA ILE A 13 7.21 1.82 0.77
C ILE A 13 5.82 1.75 1.34
N ARG A 14 4.90 2.51 0.73
CA ARG A 14 3.48 2.45 1.02
C ARG A 14 2.81 1.66 -0.08
N ALA A 15 2.40 0.43 0.24
CA ALA A 15 1.64 -0.44 -0.64
C ALA A 15 0.17 -0.44 -0.23
N ILE A 16 -0.72 -0.18 -1.19
CA ILE A 16 -2.16 -0.41 -1.03
C ILE A 16 -2.51 -1.67 -1.83
N CYS A 17 -2.95 -2.69 -1.10
CA CYS A 17 -3.25 -4.01 -1.63
C CYS A 17 -4.63 -4.50 -1.14
N PRO A 18 -5.39 -5.22 -1.98
CA PRO A 18 -6.57 -5.94 -1.53
C PRO A 18 -6.15 -7.16 -0.69
N PHE A 19 -6.68 -7.28 0.51
CA PHE A 19 -6.48 -8.39 1.42
C PHE A 19 -7.84 -8.88 1.94
N THR A 20 -8.17 -10.14 1.64
CA THR A 20 -9.39 -10.82 2.15
C THR A 20 -10.69 -10.03 1.90
N GLY A 21 -10.81 -9.40 0.72
CA GLY A 21 -11.99 -8.60 0.33
C GLY A 21 -12.03 -7.16 0.84
N ARG A 22 -10.96 -6.69 1.51
CA ARG A 22 -10.82 -5.28 1.94
C ARG A 22 -9.50 -4.71 1.45
N LEU A 23 -9.48 -3.43 1.09
CA LEU A 23 -8.22 -2.74 0.79
C LEU A 23 -7.49 -2.45 2.10
N ILE A 24 -6.22 -2.81 2.17
CA ILE A 24 -5.31 -2.47 3.27
C ILE A 24 -4.17 -1.61 2.74
N ALA A 25 -3.75 -0.66 3.56
CA ALA A 25 -2.57 0.16 3.33
C ALA A 25 -1.46 -0.30 4.28
N VAL A 26 -0.38 -0.81 3.72
CA VAL A 26 0.79 -1.29 4.44
C VAL A 26 1.95 -0.35 4.15
N VAL A 27 2.56 0.17 5.20
CA VAL A 27 3.81 0.93 5.14
C VAL A 27 4.90 0.04 5.70
N TYR A 28 5.89 -0.26 4.88
CA TYR A 28 7.04 -1.07 5.26
C TYR A 28 8.33 -0.43 4.77
N THR A 29 9.43 -0.84 5.35
CA THR A 29 10.77 -0.45 4.91
C THR A 29 11.61 -1.69 4.72
N MET A 30 12.46 -1.65 3.70
CA MET A 30 13.46 -2.68 3.43
C MET A 30 14.81 -2.19 3.94
N ARG A 31 15.44 -2.95 4.84
CA ARG A 31 16.84 -2.74 5.26
C ARG A 31 17.66 -3.97 4.88
N GLY A 32 18.33 -3.90 3.73
CA GLY A 32 18.96 -5.07 3.12
C GLY A 32 17.90 -6.12 2.78
N GLU A 33 18.01 -7.31 3.39
CA GLU A 33 17.08 -8.43 3.21
C GLU A 33 15.95 -8.46 4.25
N THR A 34 16.02 -7.59 5.27
CA THR A 34 15.00 -7.56 6.32
C THR A 34 13.86 -6.62 5.93
N CYS A 35 12.67 -7.20 5.77
CA CYS A 35 11.43 -6.44 5.64
C CYS A 35 10.89 -6.06 7.02
N ARG A 36 10.79 -4.77 7.32
CA ARG A 36 10.19 -4.26 8.55
C ARG A 36 8.88 -3.56 8.23
N ILE A 37 7.78 -4.14 8.70
CA ILE A 37 6.47 -3.50 8.64
C ILE A 37 6.44 -2.38 9.68
N ILE A 38 6.21 -1.15 9.22
CA ILE A 38 6.10 0.04 10.08
C ILE A 38 4.65 0.21 10.53
N SER A 39 3.70 0.03 9.61
CA SER A 39 2.27 0.13 9.91
C SER A 39 1.46 -0.67 8.91
N ALA A 40 0.47 -1.42 9.40
CA ALA A 40 -0.54 -2.06 8.58
C ALA A 40 -1.92 -1.61 9.08
N ARG A 41 -2.71 -1.01 8.19
CA ARG A 41 -4.04 -0.51 8.53
C ARG A 41 -5.03 -0.77 7.41
N ALA A 42 -6.31 -0.87 7.76
CA ALA A 42 -7.37 -0.86 6.76
C ALA A 42 -7.34 0.44 5.96
N ALA A 43 -7.44 0.35 4.63
CA ALA A 43 -7.50 1.52 3.77
C ALA A 43 -8.79 2.29 4.07
N ARG A 44 -8.65 3.59 4.37
CA ARG A 44 -9.80 4.46 4.63
C ARG A 44 -10.66 4.61 3.37
N LYS A 45 -11.94 4.97 3.52
CA LYS A 45 -12.86 5.19 2.36
C LYS A 45 -12.26 6.10 1.28
N ASN A 46 -11.54 7.15 1.66
CA ASN A 46 -10.84 8.02 0.70
C ASN A 46 -9.76 7.28 -0.09
N GLU A 47 -8.96 6.43 0.56
CA GLU A 47 -7.92 5.62 -0.10
C GLU A 47 -8.54 4.52 -0.98
N GLN A 48 -9.69 3.95 -0.57
CA GLN A 48 -10.44 3.00 -1.39
C GLN A 48 -11.01 3.65 -2.65
N GLN A 49 -11.60 4.84 -2.52
CA GLN A 49 -12.05 5.62 -3.67
C GLN A 49 -10.89 5.98 -4.59
N LEU A 50 -9.76 6.45 -4.05
CA LEU A 50 -8.59 6.79 -4.86
C LEU A 50 -8.03 5.55 -5.57
N TYR A 51 -7.97 4.41 -4.89
CA TYR A 51 -7.58 3.14 -5.50
C TYR A 51 -8.57 2.72 -6.59
N ASN A 52 -9.88 2.76 -6.34
CA ASN A 52 -10.90 2.43 -7.33
C ASN A 52 -10.90 3.39 -8.54
N ALA A 53 -10.64 4.68 -8.30
CA ALA A 53 -10.54 5.71 -9.33
C ALA A 53 -9.27 5.58 -10.17
N ASN A 54 -8.13 5.20 -9.56
CA ASN A 54 -6.87 4.99 -10.26
C ASN A 54 -6.72 3.57 -10.84
N TYR A 55 -7.54 2.62 -10.39
CA TYR A 55 -7.58 1.22 -10.85
C TYR A 55 -8.99 0.84 -11.32
N PRO A 56 -9.52 1.48 -12.39
CA PRO A 56 -10.81 1.11 -12.98
C PRO A 56 -10.67 -0.15 -13.82
N GLY A 57 -10.46 -1.32 -13.18
CA GLY A 57 -10.34 -2.55 -13.96
C GLY A 57 -9.66 -3.71 -13.26
N ARG A 58 -10.40 -4.40 -12.38
CA ARG A 58 -10.30 -5.86 -12.30
C ARG A 58 -11.66 -6.47 -11.97
N ASN A 59 -12.66 -6.07 -12.76
CA ASN A 59 -13.79 -6.94 -13.03
C ASN A 59 -13.39 -7.87 -14.17
N SER A 60 -12.57 -8.88 -13.88
CA SER A 60 -12.62 -10.09 -14.71
C SER A 60 -13.40 -11.10 -13.91
N ARG A 61 -14.58 -11.41 -14.43
CA ARG A 61 -15.31 -12.64 -14.17
C ARG A 61 -14.40 -13.86 -14.26
#